data_AF-A0A5D8Z244-F1
#
_entry.id   AF-A0A5D8Z244-F1
#
_cell.length_a   1.000
_cell.length_b   1.000
_cell.length_c   1.000
_cell.angle_alpha   90.00
_cell.angle_beta   90.00
_cell.angle_gamma   90.00
#
_symmetry.space_group_name_H-M   'P 1'
#
loop_
_entity.id
_entity.type
_entity.pdbx_description
1 polymer ?
#
loop_
_entity_poly.entity_id
_entity_poly.type
_entity_poly.pdbx_seq_one_letter_code
_entity_poly.pdbx_strand_id
1 'polypeptide(L)'
;MRLPTAIALDHAATTSTSRPAMERAAHELETQFAGMLIKSMRSTTGGDPLSGGDTTYRDMYDGQLAKALTKGRGLGLAPMIMRQLERSTGQSTGASAPAISPLPLTRPANSLPLAMPSGLGPIKLGAAVTLAPTTSGVSLTAMSATPVATPIASARSSGTDACGPLTPLDCSSPEAFVKSLWPHAKKVAQELGVSAKALVAQAALETGWGRRLVGGNGVVSHNLFGIKAGGGWHGEKVNAATHEYVAGVRQGQRANFRAYQTPADSFADYARLLGGSRYASARGTGEDAHQFAAALQHAGYATDPSYANKITAIANGATMRRALAALGSA
;
A
#
# COMPACT_ATOMS: atom_id res chain seq x y z
N MET A 1 27.99 33.23 -49.79
CA MET A 1 27.42 32.60 -48.57
C MET A 1 25.94 32.97 -48.52
N ARG A 2 25.06 32.09 -49.04
CA ARG A 2 23.60 32.31 -49.09
C ARG A 2 22.97 31.67 -47.85
N LEU A 3 22.26 32.47 -47.07
CA LEU A 3 21.37 32.01 -46.01
C LEU A 3 20.13 31.36 -46.63
N PRO A 4 19.70 30.15 -46.22
CA PRO A 4 18.37 29.66 -46.57
C PRO A 4 17.32 30.28 -45.63
N THR A 5 16.61 31.23 -46.22
CA THR A 5 15.16 31.42 -46.24
C THR A 5 14.36 31.03 -44.99
N ALA A 6 13.76 32.05 -44.36
CA ALA A 6 12.67 31.93 -43.41
C ALA A 6 11.54 31.04 -43.95
N ILE A 7 11.07 30.11 -43.12
CA ILE A 7 9.88 29.30 -43.39
C ILE A 7 8.68 30.24 -43.37
N ALA A 8 8.16 30.53 -44.56
CA ALA A 8 6.92 31.26 -44.74
C ALA A 8 5.75 30.44 -44.15
N LEU A 9 4.98 31.08 -43.26
CA LEU A 9 3.67 30.61 -42.84
C LEU A 9 2.72 30.79 -44.04
N ASP A 10 2.47 29.71 -44.77
CA ASP A 10 1.46 29.65 -45.79
C ASP A 10 0.09 29.42 -45.14
N HIS A 11 -0.73 30.47 -45.07
CA HIS A 11 -2.15 30.40 -44.73
C HIS A 11 -2.94 30.10 -46.02
N ALA A 12 -2.88 28.85 -46.46
CA ALA A 12 -3.78 28.33 -47.48
C ALA A 12 -4.98 27.65 -46.81
N ALA A 13 -6.14 28.30 -46.89
CA ALA A 13 -7.42 27.73 -46.52
C ALA A 13 -7.78 26.56 -47.45
N THR A 14 -8.43 25.55 -46.88
CA THR A 14 -9.12 24.41 -47.51
C THR A 14 -8.25 23.26 -48.03
N THR A 15 -7.88 22.34 -47.13
CA THR A 15 -8.03 20.90 -47.40
C THR A 15 -8.32 20.21 -46.07
N SER A 16 -9.33 19.34 -46.06
CA SER A 16 -9.62 18.41 -44.96
C SER A 16 -8.32 17.84 -44.40
N THR A 17 -7.99 18.12 -43.13
CA THR A 17 -6.84 17.49 -42.48
C THR A 17 -7.01 15.98 -42.66
N SER A 18 -6.15 15.37 -43.48
CA SER A 18 -6.35 13.97 -43.85
C SER A 18 -6.24 13.14 -42.58
N ARG A 19 -7.20 12.24 -42.34
CA ARG A 19 -7.23 11.37 -41.16
C ARG A 19 -5.86 10.75 -40.83
N PRO A 20 -5.05 10.28 -41.82
CA PRO A 20 -3.71 9.76 -41.55
C PRO A 20 -2.70 10.81 -41.04
N ALA A 21 -2.82 12.08 -41.45
CA ALA A 21 -1.98 13.16 -40.92
C ALA A 21 -2.35 13.51 -39.48
N MET A 22 -3.64 13.45 -39.14
CA MET A 22 -4.13 13.66 -37.77
C MET A 22 -3.69 12.53 -36.84
N GLU A 23 -3.72 11.28 -37.31
CA GLU A 23 -3.24 10.12 -36.54
C GLU A 23 -1.76 10.24 -36.21
N ARG A 24 -0.92 10.65 -37.18
CA ARG A 24 0.51 10.88 -36.93
C ARG A 24 0.73 11.99 -35.91
N ALA A 25 0.04 13.12 -36.05
CA ALA A 25 0.12 14.22 -35.09
C ALA A 25 -0.33 13.81 -33.67
N ALA A 26 -1.39 13.00 -33.56
CA ALA A 26 -1.89 12.49 -32.30
C ALA A 26 -0.89 11.52 -31.63
N HIS A 27 -0.22 10.67 -32.40
CA HIS A 27 0.84 9.78 -31.90
C HIS A 27 2.10 10.54 -31.46
N GLU A 28 2.45 11.62 -32.15
CA GLU A 28 3.55 12.50 -31.73
C GLU A 28 3.23 13.19 -30.39
N LEU A 29 2.00 13.69 -30.22
CA LEU A 29 1.54 14.27 -28.96
C LEU A 29 1.51 13.25 -27.82
N GLU A 30 1.07 12.01 -28.08
CA GLU A 30 1.09 10.93 -27.11
C GLU A 30 2.53 10.60 -26.66
N THR A 31 3.50 10.64 -27.59
CA THR A 31 4.93 10.40 -27.30
C THR A 31 5.54 11.52 -26.46
N GLN A 32 5.21 12.78 -26.76
CA GLN A 32 5.63 13.92 -25.93
C GLN A 32 5.03 13.86 -24.53
N PHE A 33 3.75 13.49 -24.42
CA PHE A 33 3.07 13.33 -23.14
C PHE A 33 3.64 12.17 -22.32
N ALA A 34 3.93 11.03 -22.93
CA ALA A 34 4.60 9.91 -22.26
C ALA A 34 5.97 10.34 -21.72
N GLY A 35 6.74 11.14 -22.47
CA GLY A 35 7.98 11.74 -21.99
C GLY A 35 7.79 12.66 -20.78
N MET A 36 6.77 13.53 -20.79
CA MET A 36 6.44 14.38 -19.64
C MET A 36 6.02 13.57 -18.41
N LEU A 37 5.24 12.49 -18.60
CA LEU A 37 4.86 11.60 -17.52
C LEU A 37 6.08 10.92 -16.89
N ILE A 38 6.96 10.31 -17.69
CA ILE A 38 8.19 9.66 -17.19
C ILE A 38 9.05 10.66 -16.42
N LYS A 39 9.23 11.87 -16.99
CA LYS A 39 9.99 12.95 -16.35
C LYS A 39 9.36 13.43 -15.05
N SER A 40 8.02 13.53 -15.00
CA SER A 40 7.28 13.92 -13.79
C SER A 40 7.30 12.85 -12.70
N MET A 41 7.20 11.57 -13.08
CA MET A 41 7.34 10.45 -12.16
C MET A 41 8.75 10.44 -11.58
N ARG A 42 9.78 10.63 -12.41
CA ARG A 42 11.18 10.72 -12.00
C ARG A 42 11.44 11.90 -11.05
N SER A 43 10.97 13.11 -11.38
CA SER A 43 11.16 14.28 -10.52
C SER A 43 10.45 14.15 -9.17
N THR A 44 9.36 13.37 -9.13
CA THR A 44 8.57 13.10 -7.91
C THR A 44 9.15 11.98 -7.06
N THR A 45 9.86 11.02 -7.65
CA THR A 45 10.54 9.92 -6.91
C THR A 45 11.72 10.43 -6.04
N GLY A 46 12.03 11.73 -6.10
CA GLY A 46 13.14 12.34 -5.38
C GLY A 46 14.44 11.94 -6.06
N GLY A 47 15.01 12.86 -6.85
CA GLY A 47 16.21 12.61 -7.65
C GLY A 47 17.23 11.77 -6.88
N ASP A 48 17.58 10.62 -7.45
CA ASP A 48 18.48 9.64 -6.85
C ASP A 48 19.79 10.33 -6.42
N PRO A 49 20.13 10.39 -5.12
CA PRO A 49 21.36 11.03 -4.66
C PRO A 49 22.63 10.26 -5.08
N LEU A 50 22.51 9.08 -5.70
CA LEU A 50 23.63 8.32 -6.28
C LEU A 50 23.90 8.66 -7.77
N SER A 51 23.12 9.57 -8.35
CA SER A 51 23.23 10.02 -9.74
C SER A 51 24.25 11.17 -9.89
N GLY A 52 25.47 10.99 -9.41
CA GLY A 52 26.59 11.86 -9.75
C GLY A 52 27.06 11.58 -11.17
N GLY A 53 26.57 12.35 -12.15
CA GLY A 53 27.05 12.32 -13.53
C GLY A 53 26.02 11.87 -14.55
N ASP A 54 25.85 12.68 -15.58
CA ASP A 54 25.16 12.45 -16.86
C ASP A 54 23.64 12.36 -16.88
N THR A 55 23.03 13.55 -16.85
CA THR A 55 21.65 13.78 -17.31
C THR A 55 21.44 13.31 -18.76
N THR A 56 22.48 13.35 -19.61
CA THR A 56 22.41 13.01 -21.04
C THR A 56 22.01 11.56 -21.31
N TYR A 57 22.60 10.58 -20.60
CA TYR A 57 22.22 9.16 -20.77
C TYR A 57 20.80 8.89 -20.29
N ARG A 58 20.35 9.62 -19.26
CA ARG A 58 19.00 9.52 -18.73
C ARG A 58 17.98 10.09 -19.70
N ASP A 59 18.26 11.24 -20.30
CA ASP A 59 17.40 11.84 -21.32
C ASP A 59 17.28 10.94 -22.56
N MET A 60 18.38 10.30 -22.97
CA MET A 60 18.35 9.31 -24.07
C MET A 60 17.52 8.08 -23.71
N TYR A 61 17.67 7.55 -22.49
CA TYR A 61 16.91 6.41 -21.99
C TYR A 61 15.41 6.71 -21.91
N ASP A 62 15.05 7.87 -21.35
CA ASP A 62 13.66 8.31 -21.25
C ASP A 62 13.04 8.51 -22.64
N GLY A 63 13.83 9.01 -23.60
CA GLY A 63 13.42 9.11 -25.00
C GLY A 63 13.15 7.76 -25.67
N GLN A 64 13.97 6.74 -25.40
CA GLN A 64 13.74 5.38 -25.92
C GLN A 64 12.55 4.70 -25.23
N LEU A 65 12.39 4.91 -23.93
CA LEU A 65 11.28 4.36 -23.16
C LEU A 65 9.95 4.97 -23.59
N ALA A 66 9.88 6.29 -23.79
CA ALA A 66 8.68 6.96 -24.32
C ALA A 66 8.30 6.40 -25.69
N LYS A 67 9.27 6.23 -26.61
CA LYS A 67 9.04 5.61 -27.92
C LYS A 67 8.58 4.16 -27.82
N ALA A 68 9.11 3.38 -26.88
CA ALA A 68 8.70 1.99 -26.68
C ALA A 68 7.27 1.87 -26.12
N LEU A 69 6.89 2.77 -25.20
CA LEU A 69 5.55 2.81 -24.60
C LEU A 69 4.47 3.28 -25.58
N THR A 70 4.82 4.14 -26.53
CA THR A 70 3.88 4.61 -27.56
C THR A 70 3.90 3.76 -28.83
N LYS A 71 4.85 2.83 -28.98
CA LYS A 71 4.87 1.88 -30.09
C LYS A 71 3.77 0.83 -29.95
N GLY A 72 3.01 0.61 -31.02
CA GLY A 72 1.92 -0.36 -31.04
C GLY A 72 0.60 0.23 -30.54
N ARG A 73 -0.03 -0.40 -29.54
CA ARG A 73 -1.35 0.03 -29.04
C ARG A 73 -1.33 1.35 -28.25
N GLY A 74 -0.15 1.85 -27.89
CA GLY A 74 0.06 3.11 -27.16
C GLY A 74 -0.61 3.15 -25.78
N LEU A 75 -0.65 4.34 -25.18
CA LEU A 75 -1.39 4.61 -23.93
C LEU A 75 -2.89 4.79 -24.20
N GLY A 76 -3.30 4.80 -25.47
CA GLY A 76 -4.69 4.96 -25.89
C GLY A 76 -5.15 6.41 -25.90
N LEU A 77 -4.23 7.38 -25.81
CA LEU A 77 -4.56 8.81 -25.84
C LEU A 77 -4.77 9.30 -27.27
N ALA A 78 -3.96 8.83 -28.22
CA ALA A 78 -4.13 9.17 -29.63
C ALA A 78 -5.55 8.86 -30.17
N PRO A 79 -6.15 7.66 -29.94
CA PRO A 79 -7.51 7.38 -30.40
C PRO A 79 -8.59 8.16 -29.65
N MET A 80 -8.33 8.65 -28.43
CA MET A 80 -9.26 9.54 -27.71
C MET A 80 -9.22 10.96 -28.27
N ILE A 81 -8.02 11.49 -28.53
CA ILE A 81 -7.81 12.79 -29.17
C ILE A 81 -8.48 12.80 -30.55
N MET A 82 -8.28 11.74 -31.34
CA MET A 82 -8.96 11.57 -32.63
C MET A 82 -10.48 11.58 -32.48
N ARG A 83 -11.03 10.84 -31.51
CA ARG A 83 -12.49 10.79 -31.28
C ARG A 83 -13.07 12.14 -30.85
N GLN A 84 -12.32 12.92 -30.06
CA GLN A 84 -12.71 14.27 -29.65
C GLN A 84 -12.59 15.28 -30.79
N LEU A 85 -11.56 15.15 -31.63
CA LEU A 85 -11.41 15.99 -32.83
C LEU A 85 -12.44 15.65 -33.90
N GLU A 86 -12.76 14.37 -34.11
CA GLU A 86 -13.83 13.92 -35.01
C GLU A 86 -15.21 14.41 -34.52
N ARG A 87 -15.42 14.43 -33.19
CA ARG A 87 -16.65 14.97 -32.59
C ARG A 87 -16.73 16.50 -32.63
N SER A 88 -15.60 17.21 -32.59
CA SER A 88 -15.56 18.67 -32.70
C SER A 88 -15.58 19.17 -34.14
N THR A 89 -15.08 18.38 -35.11
CA THR A 89 -15.09 18.69 -36.55
C THR A 89 -16.37 18.25 -37.27
N GLY A 90 -17.34 17.67 -36.54
CA GLY A 90 -18.70 17.44 -37.04
C GLY A 90 -18.82 16.44 -38.19
N GLN A 91 -17.81 15.59 -38.43
CA GLN A 91 -17.84 14.63 -39.53
C GLN A 91 -18.45 13.29 -39.05
N SER A 92 -19.76 13.31 -38.81
CA SER A 92 -20.55 12.08 -38.66
C SER A 92 -20.68 11.40 -40.01
N THR A 93 -19.81 10.44 -40.32
CA THR A 93 -20.11 9.46 -41.37
C THR A 93 -21.22 8.57 -40.86
N GLY A 94 -22.39 8.68 -41.50
CA GLY A 94 -23.55 7.85 -41.23
C GLY A 94 -23.19 6.37 -41.40
N ALA A 95 -23.41 5.60 -40.34
CA ALA A 95 -23.53 4.16 -40.41
C ALA A 95 -24.81 3.79 -39.65
N SER A 96 -25.89 3.66 -40.42
CA SER A 96 -27.13 3.03 -39.99
C SER A 96 -26.82 1.62 -39.50
N ALA A 97 -27.17 1.32 -38.25
CA ALA A 97 -27.19 -0.05 -37.73
C ALA A 97 -28.64 -0.49 -37.47
N PRO A 98 -28.98 -1.77 -37.70
CA PRO A 98 -30.35 -2.23 -37.84
C PRO A 98 -31.02 -2.49 -36.49
N ALA A 99 -32.35 -2.51 -36.53
CA ALA A 99 -33.22 -2.86 -35.41
C ALA A 99 -32.85 -4.22 -34.81
N ILE A 100 -32.72 -4.26 -33.48
CA ILE A 100 -32.52 -5.49 -32.71
C ILE A 100 -33.84 -5.79 -31.99
N SER A 101 -34.53 -6.84 -32.42
CA SER A 101 -35.71 -7.37 -31.74
C SER A 101 -35.31 -7.96 -30.37
N PRO A 102 -36.09 -7.77 -29.30
CA PRO A 102 -35.83 -8.40 -28.01
C PRO A 102 -36.29 -9.86 -28.01
N LEU A 103 -35.43 -10.78 -27.57
CA LEU A 103 -35.74 -12.18 -27.27
C LEU A 103 -35.48 -12.47 -25.78
N PRO A 104 -36.13 -13.50 -25.20
CA PRO A 104 -36.78 -13.41 -23.89
C PRO A 104 -35.93 -13.91 -22.72
N LEU A 105 -36.28 -13.47 -21.51
CA LEU A 105 -35.82 -14.05 -20.25
C LEU A 105 -36.35 -15.48 -20.10
N THR A 106 -35.47 -16.47 -20.17
CA THR A 106 -35.73 -17.82 -19.65
C THR A 106 -34.70 -18.16 -18.58
N ARG A 107 -35.21 -18.34 -17.35
CA ARG A 107 -34.50 -18.74 -16.15
C ARG A 107 -34.55 -20.26 -16.03
N PRO A 108 -33.44 -20.98 -15.83
CA PRO A 108 -33.53 -22.34 -15.31
C PRO A 108 -33.55 -22.29 -13.79
N ALA A 109 -34.71 -22.65 -13.22
CA ALA A 109 -34.75 -23.26 -11.90
C ALA A 109 -34.21 -24.68 -12.05
N ASN A 110 -33.20 -25.06 -11.27
CA ASN A 110 -32.91 -26.46 -11.07
C ASN A 110 -32.66 -26.74 -9.59
N SER A 111 -33.50 -27.62 -9.08
CA SER A 111 -33.63 -28.09 -7.71
C SER A 111 -33.01 -29.49 -7.57
N LEU A 112 -32.68 -29.82 -6.32
CA LEU A 112 -32.51 -31.17 -5.71
C LEU A 112 -31.06 -31.74 -5.70
N PRO A 113 -30.72 -32.68 -4.77
CA PRO A 113 -31.48 -33.19 -3.62
C PRO A 113 -30.73 -33.16 -2.25
N LEU A 114 -31.56 -33.27 -1.22
CA LEU A 114 -31.24 -33.64 0.16
C LEU A 114 -30.93 -35.14 0.23
N ALA A 115 -29.77 -35.55 0.76
CA ALA A 115 -29.51 -36.94 1.12
C ALA A 115 -28.59 -37.02 2.35
N MET A 116 -29.16 -37.51 3.45
CA MET A 116 -28.47 -37.97 4.65
C MET A 116 -27.81 -39.34 4.41
N PRO A 117 -26.82 -39.70 5.23
CA PRO A 117 -26.99 -40.95 5.96
C PRO A 117 -26.76 -40.80 7.46
N SER A 118 -27.68 -41.39 8.23
CA SER A 118 -27.57 -41.71 9.65
C SER A 118 -26.96 -43.11 9.83
N GLY A 119 -26.22 -43.32 10.92
CA GLY A 119 -25.77 -44.64 11.39
C GLY A 119 -24.40 -44.58 12.09
N LEU A 120 -24.34 -44.30 13.40
CA LEU A 120 -24.35 -45.23 14.55
C LEU A 120 -22.93 -45.65 15.02
N GLY A 121 -22.59 -45.25 16.25
CA GLY A 121 -21.51 -45.82 17.05
C GLY A 121 -21.08 -44.94 18.24
N PRO A 122 -21.33 -45.34 19.50
CA PRO A 122 -20.91 -44.57 20.67
C PRO A 122 -19.50 -44.98 21.10
N ILE A 123 -18.60 -44.02 21.34
CA ILE A 123 -17.33 -44.29 22.02
C ILE A 123 -17.34 -43.64 23.41
N LYS A 124 -17.05 -44.50 24.38
CA LYS A 124 -17.22 -44.41 25.81
C LYS A 124 -16.36 -43.32 26.44
N LEU A 125 -16.98 -42.55 27.33
CA LEU A 125 -16.34 -41.74 28.35
C LEU A 125 -15.80 -42.68 29.43
N GLY A 126 -14.50 -42.67 29.70
CA GLY A 126 -13.90 -43.55 30.69
C GLY A 126 -12.50 -43.14 31.14
N ALA A 127 -12.40 -42.95 32.46
CA ALA A 127 -11.21 -42.99 33.30
C ALA A 127 -10.30 -41.74 33.37
N ALA A 128 -10.39 -41.12 34.55
CA ALA A 128 -9.39 -40.28 35.19
C ALA A 128 -8.03 -40.99 35.31
N VAL A 129 -6.94 -40.24 35.10
CA VAL A 129 -5.59 -40.53 35.63
C VAL A 129 -4.94 -39.18 35.95
N THR A 130 -5.06 -38.72 37.19
CA THR A 130 -4.05 -38.76 38.26
C THR A 130 -3.09 -37.55 38.23
N LEU A 131 -3.36 -36.64 39.16
CA LEU A 131 -2.42 -35.64 39.67
C LEU A 131 -1.21 -36.34 40.28
N ALA A 132 0.00 -35.94 39.89
CA ALA A 132 1.21 -36.23 40.66
C ALA A 132 1.66 -34.96 41.39
N PRO A 133 1.68 -34.95 42.73
CA PRO A 133 2.41 -33.99 43.53
C PRO A 133 3.85 -34.47 43.78
N THR A 134 4.70 -33.55 44.26
CA THR A 134 5.83 -33.71 45.22
C THR A 134 6.92 -32.68 44.85
N THR A 135 6.98 -31.52 45.50
CA THR A 135 7.64 -31.23 46.80
C THR A 135 9.17 -31.29 46.76
N SER A 136 9.76 -30.23 47.34
CA SER A 136 11.11 -30.13 47.91
C SER A 136 12.21 -29.73 46.92
N GLY A 137 13.04 -28.72 47.18
CA GLY A 137 13.33 -28.03 48.42
C GLY A 137 14.11 -26.74 48.15
N VAL A 138 14.07 -25.86 49.14
CA VAL A 138 14.75 -24.57 49.19
C VAL A 138 16.25 -24.79 49.42
N SER A 139 17.09 -24.03 48.72
CA SER A 139 18.44 -23.69 49.23
C SER A 139 18.82 -22.28 48.76
N LEU A 140 18.74 -21.35 49.70
CA LEU A 140 19.39 -20.05 49.67
C LEU A 140 20.85 -20.28 50.07
N THR A 141 21.76 -20.29 49.10
CA THR A 141 23.19 -20.17 49.39
C THR A 141 23.77 -19.09 48.51
N ALA A 142 24.15 -18.00 49.17
CA ALA A 142 24.90 -16.90 48.61
C ALA A 142 26.25 -17.41 48.09
N MET A 143 26.53 -17.18 46.80
CA MET A 143 27.89 -17.14 46.29
C MET A 143 28.06 -15.88 45.45
N SER A 144 28.83 -14.96 46.02
CA SER A 144 29.43 -13.84 45.33
C SER A 144 30.30 -14.37 44.19
N ALA A 145 29.92 -14.07 42.95
CA ALA A 145 30.75 -14.30 41.78
C ALA A 145 30.86 -13.00 40.99
N THR A 146 32.10 -12.54 40.90
CA THR A 146 32.64 -11.42 40.13
C THR A 146 32.02 -11.23 38.74
N PRO A 147 31.80 -9.99 38.27
CA PRO A 147 31.37 -9.75 36.90
C PRO A 147 32.56 -10.01 35.96
N VAL A 148 32.59 -11.19 35.34
CA VAL A 148 33.42 -11.39 34.14
C VAL A 148 32.75 -10.61 33.02
N ALA A 149 33.28 -9.43 32.77
CA ALA A 149 32.99 -8.65 31.57
C ALA A 149 33.53 -9.42 30.36
N THR A 150 32.73 -10.31 29.80
CA THR A 150 32.87 -10.67 28.39
C THR A 150 32.60 -9.40 27.59
N PRO A 151 33.53 -8.92 26.75
CA PRO A 151 33.13 -8.00 25.71
C PRO A 151 32.25 -8.84 24.80
N ILE A 152 30.93 -8.70 24.95
CA ILE A 152 30.03 -8.98 23.83
C ILE A 152 30.49 -7.94 22.82
N ALA A 153 31.36 -8.38 21.91
CA ALA A 153 31.69 -7.64 20.72
C ALA A 153 30.34 -7.23 20.17
N SER A 154 30.07 -5.92 20.27
CA SER A 154 28.96 -5.29 19.64
C SER A 154 29.18 -5.55 18.17
N ALA A 155 28.66 -6.68 17.69
CA ALA A 155 28.37 -6.89 16.30
C ALA A 155 27.31 -5.84 15.99
N ARG A 156 27.77 -4.60 15.80
CA ARG A 156 27.09 -3.64 14.96
C ARG A 156 27.01 -4.34 13.62
N SER A 157 25.90 -5.03 13.42
CA SER A 157 25.44 -5.39 12.09
C SER A 157 25.27 -4.06 11.36
N SER A 158 26.32 -3.66 10.66
CA SER A 158 26.18 -2.86 9.45
C SER A 158 25.37 -3.72 8.49
N GLY A 159 24.04 -3.65 8.59
CA GLY A 159 23.10 -4.51 7.90
C GLY A 159 21.97 -3.66 7.36
N THR A 160 22.10 -3.32 6.08
CA THR A 160 21.39 -2.30 5.31
C THR A 160 19.95 -2.61 4.93
N ASP A 161 19.35 -3.71 5.39
CA ASP A 161 17.99 -4.06 4.98
C ASP A 161 17.10 -4.18 6.21
N ALA A 162 16.46 -3.09 6.59
CA ALA A 162 15.42 -3.09 7.62
C ALA A 162 14.06 -3.63 7.11
N CYS A 163 14.08 -4.20 5.91
CA CYS A 163 12.91 -4.63 5.20
C CYS A 163 13.32 -5.73 4.22
N GLY A 164 12.95 -6.97 4.49
CA GLY A 164 13.40 -8.12 3.71
C GLY A 164 13.04 -9.47 4.31
N PRO A 165 13.25 -10.57 3.57
CA PRO A 165 12.76 -11.91 3.93
C PRO A 165 13.39 -12.50 5.20
N LEU A 166 14.52 -11.96 5.64
CA LEU A 166 15.24 -12.40 6.84
C LEU A 166 15.09 -11.42 8.01
N THR A 167 14.24 -10.42 7.86
CA THR A 167 14.07 -9.35 8.85
C THR A 167 12.75 -9.54 9.60
N PRO A 168 12.57 -8.89 10.77
CA PRO A 168 11.29 -8.87 11.47
C PRO A 168 10.11 -8.32 10.64
N LEU A 169 10.39 -7.58 9.57
CA LEU A 169 9.40 -7.03 8.65
C LEU A 169 9.74 -7.36 7.19
N ASP A 170 9.04 -8.30 6.60
CA ASP A 170 9.26 -8.65 5.19
C ASP A 170 8.44 -7.77 4.26
N CYS A 171 9.06 -6.87 3.50
CA CYS A 171 8.39 -6.08 2.47
C CYS A 171 8.77 -6.47 1.03
N SER A 172 9.32 -7.67 0.83
CA SER A 172 9.57 -8.21 -0.52
C SER A 172 8.30 -8.18 -1.37
N SER A 173 7.16 -8.53 -0.77
CA SER A 173 5.83 -8.48 -1.38
C SER A 173 4.76 -8.03 -0.36
N PRO A 174 3.60 -7.53 -0.83
CA PRO A 174 2.45 -7.28 0.04
C PRO A 174 2.03 -8.51 0.85
N GLU A 175 2.06 -9.69 0.25
CA GLU A 175 1.70 -10.95 0.90
C GLU A 175 2.70 -11.31 2.03
N ALA A 176 3.99 -11.11 1.80
CA ALA A 176 5.01 -11.31 2.83
C ALA A 176 4.92 -10.26 3.96
N PHE A 177 4.56 -9.03 3.62
CA PHE A 177 4.30 -7.96 4.60
C PHE A 177 3.14 -8.34 5.51
N VAL A 178 2.03 -8.80 4.94
CA VAL A 178 0.89 -9.29 5.73
C VAL A 178 1.34 -10.46 6.60
N LYS A 179 2.08 -11.43 6.04
CA LYS A 179 2.54 -12.62 6.79
C LYS A 179 3.42 -12.26 7.99
N SER A 180 4.37 -11.35 7.82
CA SER A 180 5.24 -10.91 8.92
C SER A 180 4.49 -10.15 10.01
N LEU A 181 3.46 -9.37 9.66
CA LEU A 181 2.68 -8.60 10.64
C LEU A 181 1.52 -9.36 11.28
N TRP A 182 1.01 -10.41 10.63
CA TRP A 182 -0.19 -11.13 11.05
C TRP A 182 -0.21 -11.57 12.52
N PRO A 183 0.85 -12.16 13.10
CA PRO A 183 0.84 -12.56 14.52
C PRO A 183 0.68 -11.35 15.46
N HIS A 184 1.33 -10.22 15.17
CA HIS A 184 1.23 -8.99 15.96
C HIS A 184 -0.15 -8.36 15.82
N ALA A 185 -0.67 -8.31 14.59
CA ALA A 185 -2.00 -7.80 14.30
C ALA A 185 -3.09 -8.62 15.00
N LYS A 186 -3.03 -9.96 14.97
CA LYS A 186 -3.99 -10.81 15.67
C LYS A 186 -4.01 -10.54 17.18
N LYS A 187 -2.84 -10.43 17.80
CA LYS A 187 -2.74 -10.17 19.24
C LYS A 187 -3.41 -8.84 19.61
N VAL A 188 -3.03 -7.74 18.94
CA VAL A 188 -3.57 -6.41 19.23
C VAL A 188 -5.06 -6.29 18.84
N ALA A 189 -5.46 -6.95 17.76
CA ALA A 189 -6.86 -7.03 17.35
C ALA A 189 -7.75 -7.65 18.43
N GLN A 190 -7.29 -8.73 19.06
CA GLN A 190 -7.99 -9.37 20.17
C GLN A 190 -8.06 -8.45 21.40
N GLU A 191 -6.96 -7.77 21.74
CA GLU A 191 -6.91 -6.83 22.88
C GLU A 191 -7.86 -5.64 22.70
N LEU A 192 -8.00 -5.12 21.47
CA LEU A 192 -8.83 -3.96 21.16
C LEU A 192 -10.27 -4.32 20.74
N GLY A 193 -10.55 -5.61 20.45
CA GLY A 193 -11.82 -6.06 19.90
C GLY A 193 -12.09 -5.51 18.48
N VAL A 194 -11.09 -5.53 17.61
CA VAL A 194 -11.16 -4.99 16.23
C VAL A 194 -10.63 -6.00 15.21
N SER A 195 -10.83 -5.76 13.91
CA SER A 195 -10.34 -6.65 12.86
C SER A 195 -8.82 -6.61 12.73
N ALA A 196 -8.16 -7.77 12.77
CA ALA A 196 -6.73 -7.87 12.44
C ALA A 196 -6.44 -7.38 11.01
N LYS A 197 -7.40 -7.59 10.07
CA LYS A 197 -7.29 -7.07 8.70
C LYS A 197 -7.25 -5.55 8.66
N ALA A 198 -8.04 -4.89 9.50
CA ALA A 198 -8.06 -3.43 9.58
C ALA A 198 -6.71 -2.88 10.06
N LEU A 199 -6.11 -3.52 11.07
CA LEU A 199 -4.78 -3.14 11.57
C LEU A 199 -3.69 -3.29 10.51
N VAL A 200 -3.67 -4.42 9.79
CA VAL A 200 -2.69 -4.63 8.71
C VAL A 200 -2.98 -3.71 7.52
N ALA A 201 -4.25 -3.44 7.20
CA ALA A 201 -4.62 -2.50 6.15
C ALA A 201 -4.16 -1.08 6.45
N GLN A 202 -4.27 -0.65 7.72
CA GLN A 202 -3.74 0.61 8.18
C GLN A 202 -2.22 0.64 8.06
N ALA A 203 -1.52 -0.37 8.56
CA ALA A 203 -0.08 -0.46 8.42
C ALA A 203 0.37 -0.42 6.95
N ALA A 204 -0.36 -1.10 6.06
CA ALA A 204 -0.10 -1.10 4.62
C ALA A 204 -0.35 0.28 3.98
N LEU A 205 -1.40 1.00 4.39
CA LEU A 205 -1.69 2.35 3.90
C LEU A 205 -0.58 3.33 4.30
N GLU A 206 -0.20 3.33 5.58
CA GLU A 206 0.76 4.27 6.15
C GLU A 206 2.18 4.05 5.59
N THR A 207 2.56 2.79 5.40
CA THR A 207 3.93 2.44 4.97
C THR A 207 4.04 2.11 3.48
N GLY A 208 2.94 2.09 2.73
CA GLY A 208 2.93 1.59 1.37
C GLY A 208 3.40 0.14 1.28
N TRP A 209 2.84 -0.75 2.12
CA TRP A 209 3.24 -2.16 2.26
C TRP A 209 4.71 -2.34 2.71
N GLY A 210 5.15 -1.52 3.66
CA GLY A 210 6.50 -1.54 4.24
C GLY A 210 7.56 -0.77 3.43
N ARG A 211 7.26 -0.37 2.19
CA ARG A 211 8.26 0.23 1.29
C ARG A 211 8.63 1.68 1.60
N ARG A 212 7.81 2.39 2.39
CA ARG A 212 7.95 3.82 2.68
C ARG A 212 8.13 4.10 4.17
N LEU A 213 8.68 3.14 4.90
CA LEU A 213 9.01 3.35 6.29
C LEU A 213 10.01 4.48 6.43
N VAL A 214 9.66 5.44 7.30
CA VAL A 214 10.52 6.55 7.63
C VAL A 214 11.77 6.01 8.30
N GLY A 215 12.93 6.35 7.75
CA GLY A 215 14.23 6.01 8.32
C GLY A 215 15.10 7.25 8.51
N GLY A 216 16.08 7.14 9.41
CA GLY A 216 17.12 8.15 9.63
C GLY A 216 18.42 7.45 9.99
N ASN A 217 19.53 7.91 9.41
CA ASN A 217 20.88 7.37 9.69
C ASN A 217 21.03 5.85 9.50
N GLY A 218 20.35 5.28 8.49
CA GLY A 218 20.38 3.84 8.20
C GLY A 218 19.48 2.99 9.11
N VAL A 219 18.74 3.60 10.04
CA VAL A 219 17.79 2.91 10.93
C VAL A 219 16.38 3.16 10.42
N VAL A 220 15.59 2.08 10.28
CA VAL A 220 14.16 2.18 10.01
C VAL A 220 13.40 2.34 11.32
N SER A 221 12.47 3.29 11.34
CA SER A 221 11.69 3.59 12.54
C SER A 221 10.73 2.48 12.98
N HIS A 222 10.46 1.49 12.12
CA HIS A 222 9.37 0.51 12.29
C HIS A 222 8.02 1.15 12.65
N ASN A 223 7.81 2.44 12.39
CA ASN A 223 6.56 3.11 12.74
C ASN A 223 5.49 2.80 11.70
N LEU A 224 4.84 1.66 11.90
CA LEU A 224 3.86 1.11 10.97
C LEU A 224 2.58 1.94 10.89
N PHE A 225 2.31 2.78 11.89
CA PHE A 225 1.04 3.49 12.03
C PHE A 225 1.17 5.02 11.86
N GLY A 226 2.35 5.53 11.55
CA GLY A 226 2.56 6.97 11.37
C GLY A 226 2.36 7.79 12.66
N ILE A 227 2.61 7.20 13.84
CA ILE A 227 2.35 7.87 15.12
C ILE A 227 3.37 8.99 15.34
N LYS A 228 2.87 10.22 15.50
CA LYS A 228 3.71 11.38 15.82
C LYS A 228 4.29 11.30 17.23
N ALA A 229 5.51 11.79 17.38
CA ALA A 229 6.17 11.99 18.67
C ALA A 229 5.70 13.32 19.29
N GLY A 230 4.68 13.25 20.13
CA GLY A 230 4.19 14.39 20.92
C GLY A 230 5.06 14.68 22.15
N GLY A 231 4.72 15.71 22.93
CA GLY A 231 5.52 16.15 24.09
C GLY A 231 5.73 15.11 25.19
N GLY A 232 4.83 14.13 25.33
CA GLY A 232 4.96 13.02 26.28
C GLY A 232 5.79 11.82 25.76
N TRP A 233 6.30 11.87 24.53
CA TRP A 233 7.11 10.80 23.97
C TRP A 233 8.59 10.98 24.32
N HIS A 234 9.16 9.98 25.02
CA HIS A 234 10.55 9.98 25.49
C HIS A 234 11.44 8.98 24.74
N GLY A 235 10.88 8.18 23.83
CA GLY A 235 11.61 7.20 23.04
C GLY A 235 12.29 7.82 21.81
N GLU A 236 12.84 6.94 20.96
CA GLU A 236 13.45 7.36 19.70
C GLU A 236 12.43 8.04 18.79
N LYS A 237 12.92 9.00 17.99
CA LYS A 237 12.11 9.76 17.05
C LYS A 237 12.87 9.98 15.76
N VAL A 238 12.15 9.98 14.64
CA VAL A 238 12.69 10.36 13.34
C VAL A 238 11.93 11.57 12.83
N ASN A 239 12.67 12.55 12.33
CA ASN A 239 12.09 13.74 11.72
C ASN A 239 11.90 13.52 10.22
N ALA A 240 10.66 13.56 9.74
CA ALA A 240 10.34 13.25 8.35
C ALA A 240 9.29 14.20 7.77
N ALA A 241 9.29 14.30 6.44
CA ALA A 241 8.26 15.01 5.70
C ALA A 241 6.93 14.24 5.79
N THR A 242 5.86 14.96 6.09
CA THR A 242 4.48 14.47 6.11
C THR A 242 3.59 15.42 5.30
N HIS A 243 2.40 14.94 4.96
CA HIS A 243 1.40 15.73 4.27
C HIS A 243 0.16 15.81 5.16
N GLU A 244 -0.23 17.02 5.54
CA GLU A 244 -1.42 17.27 6.35
C GLU A 244 -2.49 17.92 5.49
N TYR A 245 -3.76 17.65 5.78
CA TYR A 245 -4.87 18.40 5.20
C TYR A 245 -5.24 19.55 6.14
N VAL A 246 -4.96 20.78 5.72
CA VAL A 246 -5.37 22.00 6.42
C VAL A 246 -6.40 22.70 5.54
N ALA A 247 -7.62 22.88 6.06
CA ALA A 247 -8.76 23.40 5.30
C ALA A 247 -9.04 22.62 3.99
N GLY A 248 -8.85 21.29 4.00
CA GLY A 248 -9.06 20.43 2.83
C GLY A 248 -7.95 20.45 1.78
N VAL A 249 -6.90 21.27 1.98
CA VAL A 249 -5.74 21.35 1.07
C VAL A 249 -4.57 20.58 1.66
N ARG A 250 -3.95 19.72 0.85
CA ARG A 250 -2.76 18.95 1.22
C ARG A 250 -1.53 19.87 1.30
N GLN A 251 -0.92 19.98 2.47
CA GLN A 251 0.28 20.77 2.73
C GLN A 251 1.42 19.90 3.24
N GLY A 252 2.62 20.08 2.70
CA GLY A 252 3.83 19.40 3.17
C GLY A 252 4.39 20.06 4.44
N GLN A 253 4.65 19.28 5.48
CA GLN A 253 5.26 19.76 6.72
C GLN A 253 6.30 18.75 7.23
N ARG A 254 7.25 19.17 8.06
CA ARG A 254 8.13 18.24 8.78
C ARG A 254 7.54 17.95 10.15
N ALA A 255 7.52 16.69 10.55
CA ALA A 255 7.06 16.27 11.87
C ALA A 255 8.02 15.24 12.47
N ASN A 256 8.02 15.14 13.80
CA ASN A 256 8.69 14.06 14.50
C ASN A 256 7.72 12.88 14.61
N PHE A 257 8.18 11.71 14.18
CA PHE A 257 7.48 10.44 14.31
C PHE A 257 8.19 9.59 15.34
N ARG A 258 7.43 8.78 16.09
CA ARG A 258 7.99 7.78 16.99
C ARG A 258 8.82 6.78 16.18
N ALA A 259 9.87 6.24 16.77
CA ALA A 259 10.65 5.15 16.21
C ALA A 259 10.74 4.02 17.23
N TYR A 260 10.78 2.80 16.72
CA TYR A 260 10.70 1.56 17.46
C TYR A 260 11.76 0.59 16.97
N GLN A 261 12.20 -0.28 17.88
CA GLN A 261 13.21 -1.29 17.57
C GLN A 261 12.64 -2.41 16.72
N THR A 262 11.37 -2.76 16.90
CA THR A 262 10.71 -3.85 16.16
C THR A 262 9.28 -3.51 15.71
N PRO A 263 8.74 -4.23 14.72
CA PRO A 263 7.30 -4.18 14.38
C PRO A 263 6.40 -4.46 15.60
N ALA A 264 6.78 -5.41 16.45
CA ALA A 264 6.04 -5.75 17.66
C ALA A 264 5.88 -4.55 18.61
N ASP A 265 6.94 -3.75 18.78
CA ASP A 265 6.92 -2.54 19.59
C ASP A 265 5.97 -1.49 19.03
N SER A 266 5.95 -1.34 17.70
CA SER A 266 4.99 -0.44 17.02
C SER A 266 3.55 -0.87 17.26
N PHE A 267 3.24 -2.17 17.21
CA PHE A 267 1.91 -2.71 17.53
C PHE A 267 1.53 -2.50 18.99
N ALA A 268 2.47 -2.75 19.92
CA ALA A 268 2.24 -2.55 21.35
C ALA A 268 1.98 -1.07 21.68
N ASP A 269 2.70 -0.16 21.04
CA ASP A 269 2.48 1.28 21.22
C ASP A 269 1.17 1.76 20.62
N TYR A 270 0.78 1.19 19.47
CA TYR A 270 -0.52 1.42 18.87
C TYR A 270 -1.66 0.97 19.78
N ALA A 271 -1.55 -0.22 20.38
CA ALA A 271 -2.54 -0.72 21.35
C ALA A 271 -2.69 0.24 22.55
N ARG A 272 -1.57 0.72 23.11
CA ARG A 272 -1.58 1.71 24.20
C ARG A 272 -2.23 3.03 23.78
N LEU A 273 -1.93 3.51 22.58
CA LEU A 273 -2.53 4.74 22.04
C LEU A 273 -4.06 4.59 21.95
N LEU A 274 -4.55 3.48 21.39
CA LEU A 274 -5.98 3.22 21.20
C LEU A 274 -6.71 2.88 22.51
N GLY A 275 -5.97 2.47 23.55
CA GLY A 275 -6.50 2.31 24.90
C GLY A 275 -6.92 3.64 25.56
N GLY A 276 -6.46 4.78 25.05
CA GLY A 276 -6.83 6.10 25.54
C GLY A 276 -8.31 6.46 25.31
N SER A 277 -8.86 7.34 26.15
CA SER A 277 -10.28 7.74 26.10
C SER A 277 -10.69 8.35 24.75
N ARG A 278 -9.80 9.08 24.10
CA ARG A 278 -10.01 9.68 22.77
C ARG A 278 -10.45 8.67 21.71
N TYR A 279 -9.94 7.44 21.77
CA TYR A 279 -10.20 6.39 20.76
C TYR A 279 -11.15 5.30 21.27
N ALA A 280 -11.91 5.57 22.34
CA ALA A 280 -12.80 4.58 22.93
C ALA A 280 -13.83 4.03 21.93
N SER A 281 -14.37 4.87 21.05
CA SER A 281 -15.34 4.48 20.01
C SER A 281 -14.76 3.61 18.89
N ALA A 282 -13.43 3.56 18.76
CA ALA A 282 -12.76 2.71 17.77
C ALA A 282 -12.49 1.30 18.30
N ARG A 283 -12.69 1.02 19.59
CA ARG A 283 -12.51 -0.31 20.17
C ARG A 283 -13.82 -1.09 20.14
N GLY A 284 -13.74 -2.41 20.06
CA GLY A 284 -14.93 -3.27 20.09
C GLY A 284 -15.79 -3.22 18.83
N THR A 285 -15.28 -2.74 17.69
CA THR A 285 -15.99 -2.72 16.41
C THR A 285 -16.02 -4.09 15.72
N GLY A 286 -15.38 -5.10 16.31
CA GLY A 286 -15.30 -6.44 15.77
C GLY A 286 -14.63 -6.46 14.39
N GLU A 287 -15.19 -7.23 13.45
CA GLU A 287 -14.63 -7.39 12.11
C GLU A 287 -14.94 -6.22 11.14
N ASP A 288 -15.68 -5.19 11.57
CA ASP A 288 -16.01 -4.04 10.74
C ASP A 288 -14.82 -3.05 10.66
N ALA A 289 -14.05 -3.20 9.59
CA ALA A 289 -12.91 -2.32 9.29
C ALA A 289 -13.33 -0.88 8.97
N HIS A 290 -14.53 -0.66 8.43
CA HIS A 290 -15.03 0.67 8.10
C HIS A 290 -15.40 1.42 9.38
N GLN A 291 -16.18 0.77 10.25
CA GLN A 291 -16.56 1.33 11.55
C GLN A 291 -15.32 1.70 12.38
N PHE A 292 -14.33 0.79 12.44
CA PHE A 292 -13.05 1.05 13.08
C PHE A 292 -12.38 2.32 12.55
N ALA A 293 -12.18 2.39 11.23
CA ALA A 293 -11.47 3.50 10.61
C ALA A 293 -12.24 4.82 10.66
N ALA A 294 -13.57 4.78 10.57
CA ALA A 294 -14.43 5.94 10.74
C ALA A 294 -14.36 6.50 12.17
N ALA A 295 -14.35 5.63 13.19
CA ALA A 295 -14.18 6.05 14.57
C ALA A 295 -12.81 6.69 14.82
N LEU A 296 -11.74 6.13 14.25
CA LEU A 296 -10.40 6.74 14.30
C LEU A 296 -10.36 8.12 13.62
N GLN A 297 -10.97 8.23 12.43
CA GLN A 297 -11.04 9.48 11.69
C GLN A 297 -11.82 10.55 12.47
N HIS A 298 -12.98 10.20 13.04
CA HIS A 298 -13.78 11.10 13.87
C HIS A 298 -13.03 11.52 15.14
N ALA A 299 -12.27 10.61 15.74
CA ALA A 299 -11.38 10.92 16.86
C ALA A 299 -10.19 11.80 16.45
N GLY A 300 -9.97 12.08 15.15
CA GLY A 300 -8.90 12.93 14.63
C GLY A 300 -7.55 12.23 14.48
N TYR A 301 -7.56 10.90 14.26
CA TYR A 301 -6.35 10.15 13.91
C TYR A 301 -5.79 10.60 12.54
N ALA A 302 -6.69 10.77 11.57
CA ALA A 302 -6.37 11.20 10.21
C ALA A 302 -7.31 12.33 9.78
N THR A 303 -6.78 13.31 9.04
CA THR A 303 -7.53 14.46 8.51
C THR A 303 -8.06 14.24 7.09
N ASP A 304 -7.63 13.16 6.43
CA ASP A 304 -8.07 12.80 5.09
C ASP A 304 -9.56 12.39 5.10
N PRO A 305 -10.44 13.07 4.32
CA PRO A 305 -11.87 12.75 4.29
C PRO A 305 -12.17 11.32 3.80
N SER A 306 -11.26 10.73 3.02
CA SER A 306 -11.40 9.39 2.43
C SER A 306 -10.74 8.27 3.25
N TYR A 307 -10.23 8.58 4.45
CA TYR A 307 -9.44 7.65 5.26
C TYR A 307 -10.17 6.32 5.53
N ALA A 308 -11.39 6.35 6.07
CA ALA A 308 -12.14 5.13 6.37
C ALA A 308 -12.38 4.25 5.13
N ASN A 309 -12.67 4.89 3.99
CA ASN A 309 -12.89 4.19 2.72
C ASN A 309 -11.59 3.54 2.22
N LYS A 310 -10.43 4.20 2.37
CA LYS A 310 -9.12 3.65 1.99
C LYS A 310 -8.76 2.41 2.81
N ILE A 311 -8.93 2.49 4.14
CA ILE A 311 -8.68 1.34 5.03
C ILE A 311 -9.58 0.17 4.64
N THR A 312 -10.87 0.42 4.44
CA THR A 312 -11.84 -0.60 4.05
C THR A 312 -11.49 -1.22 2.69
N ALA A 313 -11.08 -0.42 1.72
CA ALA A 313 -10.68 -0.89 0.40
C ALA A 313 -9.45 -1.81 0.45
N ILE A 314 -8.47 -1.49 1.30
CA ILE A 314 -7.27 -2.33 1.48
C ILE A 314 -7.61 -3.61 2.25
N ALA A 315 -8.35 -3.50 3.37
CA ALA A 315 -8.75 -4.64 4.20
C ALA A 315 -9.59 -5.67 3.43
N ASN A 316 -10.44 -5.20 2.51
CA ASN A 316 -11.26 -6.03 1.63
C ASN A 316 -10.66 -6.16 0.22
N GLY A 317 -9.39 -5.82 0.03
CA GLY A 317 -8.72 -5.87 -1.27
C GLY A 317 -8.32 -7.28 -1.69
N ALA A 318 -8.06 -7.47 -2.99
CA ALA A 318 -7.60 -8.76 -3.52
C ALA A 318 -6.26 -9.19 -2.90
N THR A 319 -5.35 -8.24 -2.68
CA THR A 319 -4.05 -8.49 -2.07
C THR A 319 -4.17 -9.02 -0.64
N MET A 320 -5.01 -8.39 0.19
CA MET A 320 -5.27 -8.88 1.55
C MET A 320 -5.85 -10.29 1.51
N ARG A 321 -6.86 -10.55 0.66
CA ARG A 321 -7.45 -11.89 0.52
C ARG A 321 -6.43 -12.96 0.14
N ARG A 322 -5.57 -12.70 -0.85
CA ARG A 322 -4.52 -13.65 -1.26
C ARG A 322 -3.53 -13.93 -0.14
N ALA A 323 -3.11 -12.90 0.58
CA ALA A 323 -2.19 -13.06 1.71
C ALA A 323 -2.78 -13.93 2.82
N LEU A 324 -4.05 -13.71 3.18
CA LEU A 324 -4.73 -14.51 4.20
C LEU A 324 -4.99 -15.95 3.75
N ALA A 325 -5.31 -16.16 2.47
CA ALA A 325 -5.43 -17.51 1.93
C ALA A 325 -4.10 -18.27 2.02
N ALA A 326 -2.98 -17.62 1.71
CA ALA A 326 -1.66 -18.21 1.84
C ALA A 326 -1.27 -18.53 3.30
N LEU A 327 -1.79 -17.78 4.28
CA LEU A 327 -1.59 -18.03 5.70
C LEU A 327 -2.44 -19.20 6.25
N GLY A 328 -3.64 -19.40 5.70
CA GLY A 328 -4.51 -20.52 6.10
C GLY A 328 -4.13 -21.87 5.48
N SER A 329 -3.34 -21.83 4.40
CA SER A 329 -2.80 -23.01 3.72
C SER A 329 -1.41 -23.44 4.24
N ALA A 330 -0.85 -22.72 5.22
CA ALA A 330 0.47 -22.95 5.81
C ALA A 330 0.35 -23.53 7.23
#